data_AF-A0A443SAX5-F1
#
_entry.id   AF-A0A443SAX5-F1
#
_cell.length_a   1.000
_cell.length_b   1.000
_cell.length_c   1.000
_cell.angle_alpha   90.00
_cell.angle_beta   90.00
_cell.angle_gamma   90.00
#
_symmetry.space_group_name_H-M   'P 1'
#
loop_
_entity.id
_entity.type
_entity.pdbx_description
1 polymer ?
#
loop_
_entity_poly.entity_id
_entity_poly.type
_entity_poly.pdbx_seq_one_letter_code
_entity_poly.pdbx_strand_id
1 'polypeptide(L)'
;MDDNNSSHEDDLQDSDVDMTETKVKDISVEKNEGVLKEVLVEGKGYEKPQNGDKVEVHYTGSLEDGTIFDSSVERGEKFSFTLGKGEVIKGWDVAVKTMKRGEKAKVTLKPEYAYGERGSPPKIPPNSTLIFEIELFDWRMEDLTKKKDGGVRKRILIDGEGYTSPNEGSTVVAHIAGKYGETIFEERDVTFLLGEGCEEKIIEGVEIAIGKMKKGEKATVFIKRDYAWGSHIPEQFNAIPQDYEEVIYQVELKSFEKMKENWEMDANERLEQAEIAKNKGTNYFKQGKYALGLKQYKRIVKYIGPPDNGDFEDTANRDKILLAGYLNLSLSYLKLNKPLEAIKNCNLALDMDKQNEKALFRRAQAYFNVKEFDKSMNDYEQVLQLDKNNKAAKNGVILCKNELKNELEKEKKMYKNMFSMFAEKDEERERRLNANKDVWNELKDENKREFQENVTA
;
A
#
# COMPACT_ATOMS: atom_id res chain seq x y z
N MET A 1 -47.86 -50.20 63.95
CA MET A 1 -47.26 -49.78 62.68
C MET A 1 -46.26 -48.71 63.03
N ASP A 2 -45.08 -49.21 63.37
CA ASP A 2 -43.72 -48.69 63.17
C ASP A 2 -43.49 -47.20 63.53
N ASP A 3 -42.88 -46.93 64.69
CA ASP A 3 -41.42 -46.86 64.96
C ASP A 3 -40.80 -45.56 64.42
N ASN A 4 -40.43 -44.64 65.34
CA ASN A 4 -39.04 -44.32 65.76
C ASN A 4 -38.23 -43.55 64.68
N ASN A 5 -37.39 -42.56 64.92
CA ASN A 5 -36.88 -41.87 66.11
C ASN A 5 -35.87 -40.79 65.58
N SER A 6 -35.77 -39.65 66.28
CA SER A 6 -34.59 -38.79 66.55
C SER A 6 -33.41 -38.65 65.56
N SER A 7 -33.02 -37.40 65.31
CA SER A 7 -31.63 -36.85 65.52
C SER A 7 -31.66 -35.32 65.32
N HIS A 8 -31.43 -34.49 66.34
CA HIS A 8 -30.15 -33.96 66.84
C HIS A 8 -29.30 -33.16 65.84
N GLU A 9 -28.93 -31.98 66.33
CA GLU A 9 -28.17 -30.85 65.81
C GLU A 9 -26.90 -31.23 65.03
N ASP A 10 -26.50 -30.39 64.06
CA ASP A 10 -25.11 -29.94 63.93
C ASP A 10 -24.99 -28.72 63.00
N ASP A 11 -24.47 -27.65 63.61
CA ASP A 11 -23.60 -26.58 63.14
C ASP A 11 -23.53 -26.16 61.66
N LEU A 12 -23.80 -24.87 61.48
CA LEU A 12 -23.37 -24.03 60.37
C LEU A 12 -21.83 -23.98 60.31
N GLN A 13 -21.23 -24.69 59.35
CA GLN A 13 -19.87 -24.44 58.90
C GLN A 13 -19.85 -24.19 57.38
N ASP A 14 -19.38 -22.98 57.06
CA ASP A 14 -18.61 -22.59 55.87
C ASP A 14 -18.76 -23.48 54.64
N SER A 15 -19.59 -23.04 53.69
CA SER A 15 -19.54 -23.57 52.33
C SER A 15 -18.36 -22.93 51.60
N ASP A 16 -17.28 -23.69 51.52
CA ASP A 16 -16.08 -23.46 50.73
C ASP A 16 -16.39 -22.85 49.35
N VAL A 17 -15.61 -21.82 49.04
CA VAL A 17 -15.48 -21.19 47.74
C VAL A 17 -14.95 -22.24 46.74
N ASP A 18 -15.74 -22.54 45.71
CA ASP A 18 -15.32 -23.33 44.54
C ASP A 18 -14.18 -22.59 43.81
N MET A 19 -12.94 -22.88 44.20
CA MET A 19 -11.75 -22.48 43.46
C MET A 19 -11.61 -23.39 42.25
N THR A 20 -11.96 -22.84 41.08
CA THR A 20 -11.77 -23.44 39.76
C THR A 20 -10.38 -24.06 39.62
N GLU A 21 -10.30 -25.39 39.49
CA GLU A 21 -9.07 -26.08 39.07
C GLU A 21 -8.65 -25.58 37.68
N THR A 22 -7.62 -24.72 37.62
CA THR A 22 -6.99 -24.34 36.36
C THR A 22 -6.24 -25.54 35.79
N LYS A 23 -6.85 -26.25 34.84
CA LYS A 23 -6.21 -27.38 34.15
C LYS A 23 -5.16 -26.90 33.16
N VAL A 24 -3.89 -27.04 33.53
CA VAL A 24 -2.75 -26.92 32.61
C VAL A 24 -2.91 -27.95 31.48
N LYS A 25 -2.80 -27.50 30.23
CA LYS A 25 -2.99 -28.34 29.04
C LYS A 25 -1.78 -28.29 28.11
N ASP A 26 -1.32 -29.46 27.65
CA ASP A 26 -0.35 -29.54 26.57
C ASP A 26 -1.00 -29.23 25.21
N ILE A 27 -0.57 -28.12 24.63
CA ILE A 27 -1.03 -27.62 23.34
C ILE A 27 0.04 -27.76 22.25
N SER A 28 1.19 -28.37 22.54
CA SER A 28 2.17 -28.71 21.51
C SER A 28 1.54 -29.59 20.43
N VAL A 29 2.04 -29.44 19.20
CA VAL A 29 1.57 -30.21 18.03
C VAL A 29 1.91 -31.68 18.21
N GLU A 30 3.10 -31.97 18.73
CA GLU A 30 3.63 -33.33 18.93
C GLU A 30 3.15 -34.00 20.22
N LYS A 31 2.44 -33.28 21.10
CA LYS A 31 2.04 -33.75 22.44
C LYS A 31 3.23 -34.20 23.30
N ASN A 32 4.26 -33.35 23.33
CA ASN A 32 5.54 -33.60 24.00
C ASN A 32 5.74 -32.71 25.24
N GLU A 33 4.67 -32.08 25.74
CA GLU A 33 4.69 -31.13 26.86
C GLU A 33 5.62 -29.93 26.64
N GLY A 34 5.99 -29.65 25.39
CA GLY A 34 6.87 -28.52 25.08
C GLY A 34 6.19 -27.16 25.14
N VAL A 35 4.86 -27.14 25.06
CA VAL A 35 4.02 -25.93 25.16
C VAL A 35 2.84 -26.24 26.08
N LEU A 36 2.95 -25.84 27.34
CA LEU A 36 1.89 -25.98 28.33
C LEU A 36 1.14 -24.65 28.46
N LYS A 37 -0.18 -24.71 28.52
CA LYS A 37 -1.04 -23.54 28.63
C LYS A 37 -2.02 -23.69 29.78
N GLU A 38 -2.14 -22.64 30.57
CA GLU A 38 -3.12 -22.46 31.64
C GLU A 38 -3.92 -21.18 31.33
N VAL A 39 -5.25 -21.28 31.28
CA VAL A 39 -6.10 -20.10 31.04
C VAL A 39 -6.32 -19.39 32.38
N LEU A 40 -5.88 -18.14 32.49
CA LEU A 40 -6.05 -17.31 33.68
C LEU A 40 -7.35 -16.51 33.63
N VAL A 41 -7.71 -16.04 32.43
CA VAL A 41 -8.97 -15.33 32.15
C VAL A 41 -9.52 -15.86 30.84
N GLU A 42 -10.77 -16.34 30.86
CA GLU A 42 -11.46 -16.82 29.67
C GLU A 42 -11.73 -15.70 28.67
N GLY A 43 -11.43 -15.97 27.40
CA GLY A 43 -11.80 -15.07 26.30
C GLY A 43 -13.24 -15.25 25.83
N LYS A 44 -13.70 -14.32 25.00
CA LYS A 44 -15.07 -14.27 24.47
C LYS A 44 -15.16 -14.91 23.08
N GLY A 45 -16.33 -15.48 22.78
CA GLY A 45 -16.62 -16.07 21.48
C GLY A 45 -15.94 -17.41 21.23
N TYR A 46 -16.07 -17.90 20.00
CA TYR A 46 -15.54 -19.18 19.54
C TYR A 46 -14.43 -19.04 18.49
N GLU A 47 -14.27 -17.85 17.92
CA GLU A 47 -13.24 -17.57 16.93
C GLU A 47 -11.85 -17.49 17.56
N LYS A 48 -10.85 -17.89 16.79
CA LYS A 48 -9.43 -17.89 17.16
C LYS A 48 -8.63 -17.36 15.96
N PRO A 49 -7.48 -16.71 16.20
CA PRO A 49 -6.65 -16.24 15.10
C PRO A 49 -6.10 -17.44 14.30
N GLN A 50 -5.94 -17.24 13.00
CA GLN A 50 -5.39 -18.21 12.07
C GLN A 50 -4.00 -17.78 11.57
N ASN A 51 -3.28 -18.71 10.92
CA ASN A 51 -2.00 -18.38 10.29
C ASN A 51 -2.20 -17.22 9.30
N GLY A 52 -1.35 -16.20 9.39
CA GLY A 52 -1.42 -14.96 8.61
C GLY A 52 -2.15 -13.82 9.30
N ASP A 53 -2.97 -14.07 10.32
CA ASP A 53 -3.65 -12.99 11.02
C ASP A 53 -2.64 -12.09 11.75
N LYS A 54 -2.88 -10.78 11.70
CA LYS A 54 -2.15 -9.82 12.51
C LYS A 54 -2.80 -9.75 13.88
N VAL A 55 -2.10 -10.24 14.89
CA VAL A 55 -2.57 -10.32 16.28
C VAL A 55 -2.00 -9.17 17.12
N GLU A 56 -2.74 -8.74 18.13
CA GLU A 56 -2.34 -7.70 19.08
C GLU A 56 -2.44 -8.25 20.51
N VAL A 57 -1.32 -8.26 21.24
CA VAL A 57 -1.21 -8.85 22.57
C VAL A 57 -0.52 -7.91 23.56
N HIS A 58 -0.81 -8.09 24.84
CA HIS A 58 0.16 -7.81 25.90
C HIS A 58 0.79 -9.09 26.39
N TYR A 59 1.98 -8.97 26.97
CA TYR A 59 2.69 -10.07 27.58
C TYR A 59 3.71 -9.61 28.62
N THR A 60 4.03 -10.52 29.52
CA THR A 60 5.20 -10.50 30.39
C THR A 60 5.89 -11.86 30.30
N GLY A 61 7.19 -11.87 30.02
CA GLY A 61 8.03 -13.06 29.94
C GLY A 61 9.03 -13.12 31.09
N SER A 62 9.09 -14.27 31.76
CA SER A 62 10.01 -14.53 32.87
C SER A 62 10.69 -15.90 32.75
N LEU A 63 11.84 -16.03 33.41
CA LEU A 63 12.49 -17.32 33.67
C LEU A 63 11.73 -18.08 34.78
N GLU A 64 12.08 -19.36 34.98
CA GLU A 64 11.49 -20.20 36.03
C GLU A 64 11.75 -19.68 37.46
N ASP A 65 12.85 -18.94 37.65
CA ASP A 65 13.17 -18.29 38.92
C ASP A 65 12.36 -17.00 39.19
N GLY A 66 11.48 -16.62 38.25
CA GLY A 66 10.64 -15.43 38.32
C GLY A 66 11.29 -14.16 37.74
N THR A 67 12.55 -14.22 37.29
CA THR A 67 13.24 -13.07 36.69
C THR A 67 12.55 -12.67 35.39
N ILE A 68 11.94 -11.49 35.37
CA ILE A 68 11.33 -10.91 34.17
C ILE A 68 12.44 -10.46 33.22
N PHE A 69 12.43 -10.96 31.98
CA PHE A 69 13.38 -10.55 30.94
C PHE A 69 12.79 -9.56 29.94
N ASP A 70 11.46 -9.55 29.78
CA ASP A 70 10.76 -8.68 28.85
C ASP A 70 9.26 -8.53 29.19
N SER A 71 8.71 -7.32 29.10
CA SER A 71 7.27 -7.06 29.28
C SER A 71 6.80 -5.91 28.38
N SER A 72 5.72 -6.15 27.63
CA SER A 72 5.04 -5.10 26.87
C SER A 72 4.10 -4.25 27.73
N VAL A 73 3.65 -4.79 28.86
CA VAL A 73 2.80 -4.06 29.82
C VAL A 73 3.60 -2.92 30.46
N GLU A 74 4.85 -3.18 30.87
CA GLU A 74 5.75 -2.17 31.42
C GLU A 74 6.09 -1.06 30.41
N ARG A 75 6.07 -1.38 29.12
CA ARG A 75 6.25 -0.40 28.04
C ARG A 75 5.00 0.42 27.75
N GLY A 76 3.82 -0.02 28.20
CA GLY A 76 2.54 0.64 27.93
C GLY A 76 2.07 0.52 26.47
N GLU A 77 2.71 -0.32 25.65
CA GLU A 77 2.39 -0.49 24.23
C GLU A 77 2.15 -1.96 23.90
N LYS A 78 1.04 -2.24 23.20
CA LYS A 78 0.72 -3.59 22.73
C LYS A 78 1.72 -4.06 21.69
N PHE A 79 2.07 -5.34 21.75
CA PHE A 79 2.90 -5.98 20.75
C PHE A 79 2.04 -6.56 19.63
N SER A 80 2.42 -6.30 18.38
CA SER A 80 1.72 -6.81 17.20
C SER A 80 2.64 -7.66 16.34
N PHE A 81 2.17 -8.83 15.92
CA PHE A 81 2.91 -9.72 15.02
C PHE A 81 1.95 -10.50 14.09
N THR A 82 2.51 -11.14 13.08
CA THR A 82 1.77 -12.00 12.13
C THR A 82 1.87 -13.46 12.57
N LEU A 83 0.74 -14.06 12.93
CA LEU A 83 0.69 -15.42 13.47
C LEU A 83 1.14 -16.47 12.44
N GLY A 84 1.99 -17.41 12.85
CA GLY A 84 2.43 -18.55 12.02
C GLY A 84 3.44 -18.18 10.94
N LYS A 85 4.08 -17.00 11.02
CA LYS A 85 5.15 -16.57 10.11
C LYS A 85 6.56 -16.71 10.69
N GLY A 86 6.69 -17.18 11.94
CA GLY A 86 7.98 -17.26 12.63
C GLY A 86 8.55 -15.89 13.00
N GLU A 87 7.71 -14.86 13.11
CA GLU A 87 8.09 -13.54 13.67
C GLU A 87 8.33 -13.61 15.18
N VAL A 88 7.79 -14.65 15.83
CA VAL A 88 7.93 -14.95 17.25
C VAL A 88 8.46 -16.37 17.44
N ILE A 89 8.85 -16.72 18.67
CA ILE A 89 9.27 -18.09 19.01
C ILE A 89 8.16 -19.11 18.74
N LYS A 90 8.54 -20.35 18.41
CA LYS A 90 7.59 -21.41 17.99
C LYS A 90 6.44 -21.62 18.98
N GLY A 91 6.75 -21.56 20.28
CA GLY A 91 5.77 -21.73 21.34
C GLY A 91 4.67 -20.66 21.34
N TRP A 92 5.00 -19.43 20.95
CA TRP A 92 4.01 -18.35 20.81
C TRP A 92 3.06 -18.59 19.63
N ASP A 93 3.59 -18.99 18.47
CA ASP A 93 2.77 -19.33 17.30
C ASP A 93 1.78 -20.46 17.63
N VAL A 94 2.20 -21.45 18.43
CA VAL A 94 1.32 -22.52 18.92
C VAL A 94 0.30 -21.97 19.92
N ALA A 95 0.75 -21.20 20.92
CA ALA A 95 -0.11 -20.75 22.02
C ALA A 95 -1.19 -19.79 21.57
N VAL A 96 -0.83 -18.70 20.89
CA VAL A 96 -1.76 -17.63 20.51
C VAL A 96 -2.84 -18.12 19.55
N LYS A 97 -2.51 -19.09 18.68
CA LYS A 97 -3.47 -19.77 17.79
C LYS A 97 -4.60 -20.50 18.54
N THR A 98 -4.39 -20.84 19.81
CA THR A 98 -5.41 -21.50 20.64
C THR A 98 -6.28 -20.54 21.44
N MET A 99 -5.88 -19.27 21.53
CA MET A 99 -6.51 -18.26 22.39
C MET A 99 -7.74 -17.62 21.73
N LYS A 100 -8.68 -17.18 22.57
CA LYS A 100 -9.84 -16.37 22.18
C LYS A 100 -9.59 -14.88 22.44
N ARG A 101 -10.45 -14.03 21.89
CA ARG A 101 -10.40 -12.58 22.10
C ARG A 101 -10.62 -12.24 23.58
N GLY A 102 -9.72 -11.45 24.16
CA GLY A 102 -9.71 -11.08 25.58
C GLY A 102 -9.21 -12.18 26.53
N GLU A 103 -8.75 -13.32 26.00
CA GLU A 103 -8.20 -14.38 26.85
C GLU A 103 -6.84 -13.97 27.42
N LYS A 104 -6.63 -14.22 28.72
CA LYS A 104 -5.31 -14.15 29.36
C LYS A 104 -4.87 -15.56 29.73
N ALA A 105 -3.68 -15.96 29.30
CA ALA A 105 -3.16 -17.30 29.55
C ALA A 105 -1.70 -17.25 30.01
N LYS A 106 -1.34 -18.18 30.90
CA LYS A 106 0.04 -18.50 31.25
C LYS A 106 0.51 -19.63 30.34
N VAL A 107 1.66 -19.45 29.71
CA VAL A 107 2.25 -20.36 28.73
C VAL A 107 3.66 -20.70 29.17
N THR A 108 3.91 -21.99 29.44
CA THR A 108 5.24 -22.51 29.77
C THR A 108 5.83 -23.19 28.54
N LEU A 109 7.02 -22.74 28.13
CA LEU A 109 7.69 -23.13 26.90
C LEU A 109 9.02 -23.80 27.22
N LYS A 110 9.17 -25.07 26.82
CA LYS A 110 10.49 -25.74 26.84
C LYS A 110 11.44 -25.11 25.82
N PRO A 111 12.77 -25.27 25.97
CA PRO A 111 13.75 -24.60 25.12
C PRO A 111 13.56 -24.84 23.62
N GLU A 112 13.11 -26.02 23.22
CA GLU A 112 12.91 -26.41 21.81
C GLU A 112 11.80 -25.60 21.11
N TYR A 113 10.88 -25.04 21.90
CA TYR A 113 9.81 -24.14 21.47
C TYR A 113 10.13 -22.66 21.76
N ALA A 114 11.31 -22.37 22.33
CA ALA A 114 11.81 -21.04 22.66
C ALA A 114 13.12 -20.72 21.92
N TYR A 115 14.22 -20.48 22.65
CA TYR A 115 15.53 -20.09 22.09
C TYR A 115 16.57 -21.23 22.06
N GLY A 116 16.19 -22.44 22.48
CA GLY A 116 17.03 -23.64 22.45
C GLY A 116 18.37 -23.52 23.18
N GLU A 117 19.34 -24.33 22.76
CA GLU A 117 20.69 -24.41 23.34
C GLU A 117 21.47 -23.10 23.28
N ARG A 118 21.14 -22.20 22.35
CA ARG A 118 21.84 -20.92 22.23
C ARG A 118 21.34 -19.88 23.24
N GLY A 119 20.07 -19.96 23.64
CA GLY A 119 19.42 -18.90 24.40
C GLY A 119 19.35 -17.57 23.63
N SER A 120 19.17 -16.48 24.36
CA SER A 120 19.24 -15.10 23.85
C SER A 120 20.03 -14.22 24.83
N PRO A 121 21.38 -14.31 24.81
CA PRO A 121 22.22 -13.57 25.74
C PRO A 121 22.07 -12.03 25.59
N PRO A 122 22.23 -11.25 26.68
CA PRO A 122 22.55 -11.71 28.04
C PRO A 122 21.32 -12.11 28.87
N LYS A 123 20.11 -11.89 28.36
CA LYS A 123 18.87 -11.98 29.16
C LYS A 123 18.36 -13.42 29.33
N ILE A 124 18.52 -14.26 28.31
CA ILE A 124 17.98 -15.61 28.29
C ILE A 124 19.14 -16.60 28.15
N PRO A 125 19.45 -17.38 29.20
CA PRO A 125 20.50 -18.40 29.13
C PRO A 125 20.19 -19.52 28.12
N PRO A 126 21.22 -20.26 27.67
CA PRO A 126 21.07 -21.57 27.02
C PRO A 126 20.05 -22.48 27.71
N ASN A 127 19.24 -23.21 26.92
CA ASN A 127 18.32 -24.25 27.42
C ASN A 127 17.34 -23.78 28.50
N SER A 128 16.92 -22.52 28.45
CA SER A 128 15.97 -21.97 29.43
C SER A 128 14.52 -22.33 29.09
N THR A 129 13.78 -22.84 30.07
CA THR A 129 12.32 -22.86 30.04
C THR A 129 11.81 -21.44 30.29
N LEU A 130 10.86 -20.98 29.48
CA LEU A 130 10.30 -19.64 29.59
C LEU A 130 8.84 -19.70 30.01
N ILE A 131 8.43 -18.76 30.85
CA ILE A 131 7.05 -18.57 31.27
C ILE A 131 6.56 -17.24 30.71
N PHE A 132 5.44 -17.26 30.01
CA PHE A 132 4.79 -16.07 29.49
C PHE A 132 3.38 -15.95 30.04
N GLU A 133 3.02 -14.80 30.56
CA GLU A 133 1.61 -14.39 30.63
C GLU A 133 1.28 -13.61 29.38
N ILE A 134 0.29 -14.04 28.60
CA ILE A 134 -0.13 -13.41 27.34
C ILE A 134 -1.59 -13.04 27.45
N GLU A 135 -1.95 -11.83 27.06
CA GLU A 135 -3.33 -11.36 26.92
C GLU A 135 -3.58 -11.02 25.44
N LEU A 136 -4.52 -11.73 24.81
CA LEU A 136 -4.88 -11.51 23.41
C LEU A 136 -6.00 -10.49 23.29
N PHE A 137 -5.72 -9.30 22.73
CA PHE A 137 -6.73 -8.25 22.60
C PHE A 137 -7.55 -8.37 21.33
N ASP A 138 -6.89 -8.50 20.19
CA ASP A 138 -7.52 -8.46 18.88
C ASP A 138 -6.67 -9.19 17.84
N TRP A 139 -7.31 -9.54 16.72
CA TRP A 139 -6.62 -9.93 15.50
C TRP A 139 -7.44 -9.51 14.28
N ARG A 140 -6.74 -9.31 13.17
CA ARG A 140 -7.33 -9.02 11.87
C ARG A 140 -6.68 -9.84 10.77
N MET A 141 -7.48 -10.19 9.77
CA MET A 141 -6.99 -10.90 8.58
C MET A 141 -5.83 -10.15 7.92
N GLU A 142 -4.90 -10.91 7.34
CA GLU A 142 -3.76 -10.35 6.62
C GLU A 142 -4.25 -9.45 5.49
N ASP A 143 -3.93 -8.17 5.56
CA ASP A 143 -4.14 -7.24 4.45
C ASP A 143 -2.95 -7.30 3.50
N LEU A 144 -3.20 -7.76 2.28
CA LEU A 144 -2.19 -7.98 1.25
C LEU A 144 -1.90 -6.73 0.42
N THR A 145 -2.70 -5.68 0.56
CA THR A 145 -2.49 -4.44 -0.17
C THR A 145 -1.23 -3.72 0.31
N LYS A 146 -0.60 -2.95 -0.58
CA LYS A 146 0.53 -2.10 -0.22
C LYS A 146 0.12 -0.93 0.68
N LYS A 147 -1.11 -0.42 0.50
CA LYS A 147 -1.66 0.73 1.22
C LYS A 147 -2.22 0.38 2.61
N LYS A 148 -2.43 -0.91 2.88
CA LYS A 148 -3.08 -1.40 4.10
C LYS A 148 -4.50 -0.84 4.29
N ASP A 149 -5.28 -0.80 3.21
CA ASP A 149 -6.65 -0.26 3.17
C ASP A 149 -7.76 -1.33 3.32
N GLY A 150 -7.37 -2.57 3.59
CA GLY A 150 -8.23 -3.73 3.74
C GLY A 150 -8.87 -4.20 2.43
N GLY A 151 -8.37 -3.74 1.28
CA GLY A 151 -8.97 -4.03 -0.02
C GLY A 151 -8.78 -5.48 -0.51
N VAL A 152 -7.71 -6.13 -0.09
CA VAL A 152 -7.43 -7.54 -0.40
C VAL A 152 -6.97 -8.22 0.89
N ARG A 153 -7.80 -9.11 1.42
CA ARG A 153 -7.53 -9.81 2.68
C ARG A 153 -7.47 -11.31 2.44
N LYS A 154 -6.66 -12.03 3.20
CA LYS A 154 -6.45 -13.47 2.99
C LYS A 154 -6.64 -14.28 4.27
N ARG A 155 -7.22 -15.46 4.11
CA ARG A 155 -7.32 -16.52 5.12
C ARG A 155 -6.73 -17.81 4.56
N ILE A 156 -5.67 -18.30 5.19
CA ILE A 156 -4.99 -19.53 4.77
C ILE A 156 -5.85 -20.75 5.15
N LEU A 157 -6.15 -21.61 4.18
CA LEU A 157 -6.85 -22.88 4.38
C LEU A 157 -5.86 -24.04 4.48
N ILE A 158 -4.84 -24.04 3.63
CA ILE A 158 -3.75 -25.01 3.63
C ILE A 158 -2.45 -24.22 3.48
N ASP A 159 -1.53 -24.39 4.42
CA ASP A 159 -0.20 -23.78 4.36
C ASP A 159 0.58 -24.28 3.14
N GLY A 160 1.24 -23.37 2.43
CA GLY A 160 2.15 -23.74 1.35
C GLY A 160 3.55 -24.09 1.85
N GLU A 161 4.31 -24.75 0.99
CA GLU A 161 5.66 -25.22 1.25
C GLU A 161 6.72 -24.19 0.81
N GLY A 162 7.90 -24.28 1.42
CA GLY A 162 9.03 -23.42 1.11
C GLY A 162 8.95 -22.02 1.71
N TYR A 163 9.90 -21.17 1.29
CA TYR A 163 10.11 -19.83 1.87
C TYR A 163 9.89 -18.70 0.87
N THR A 164 9.62 -19.02 -0.39
CA THR A 164 9.52 -18.05 -1.47
C THR A 164 8.09 -17.90 -1.98
N SER A 165 7.81 -16.72 -2.53
CA SER A 165 6.59 -16.40 -3.26
C SER A 165 6.94 -15.90 -4.67
N PRO A 166 6.00 -15.95 -5.63
CA PRO A 166 6.24 -15.41 -6.96
C PRO A 166 6.52 -13.90 -6.90
N ASN A 167 7.45 -13.44 -7.74
CA ASN A 167 7.73 -12.01 -7.97
C ASN A 167 7.10 -11.54 -9.30
N GLU A 168 7.05 -10.23 -9.52
CA GLU A 168 6.52 -9.66 -10.77
C GLU A 168 7.27 -10.21 -11.99
N GLY A 169 6.53 -10.75 -12.96
CA GLY A 169 7.07 -11.45 -14.13
C GLY A 169 7.21 -12.97 -13.95
N SER A 170 7.00 -13.52 -12.75
CA SER A 170 6.95 -14.98 -12.54
C SER A 170 5.85 -15.62 -13.39
N THR A 171 6.14 -16.79 -13.97
CA THR A 171 5.09 -17.66 -14.51
C THR A 171 4.41 -18.35 -13.34
N VAL A 172 3.10 -18.19 -13.22
CA VAL A 172 2.30 -18.79 -12.14
C VAL A 172 1.31 -19.79 -12.71
N VAL A 173 1.10 -20.89 -12.00
CA VAL A 173 0.05 -21.89 -12.27
C VAL A 173 -0.82 -21.99 -11.03
N ALA A 174 -2.09 -21.65 -11.17
CA ALA A 174 -3.03 -21.61 -10.06
C ALA A 174 -4.39 -22.20 -10.44
N HIS A 175 -5.14 -22.64 -9.44
CA HIS A 175 -6.57 -22.86 -9.54
C HIS A 175 -7.29 -21.71 -8.83
N ILE A 176 -8.32 -21.15 -9.47
CA ILE A 176 -9.13 -20.08 -8.89
C ILE A 176 -10.62 -20.44 -8.95
N ALA A 177 -11.34 -20.12 -7.90
CA ALA A 177 -12.79 -20.23 -7.83
C ALA A 177 -13.38 -18.96 -7.20
N GLY A 178 -14.06 -18.14 -8.00
CA GLY A 178 -14.68 -16.88 -7.60
C GLY A 178 -16.15 -17.09 -7.19
N LYS A 179 -16.51 -16.52 -6.03
CA LYS A 179 -17.84 -16.60 -5.43
C LYS A 179 -18.37 -15.24 -5.04
N TYR A 180 -19.67 -15.06 -5.21
CA TYR A 180 -20.44 -13.95 -4.65
C TYR A 180 -21.64 -14.50 -3.89
N GLY A 181 -21.69 -14.29 -2.57
CA GLY A 181 -22.56 -15.08 -1.69
C GLY A 181 -22.26 -16.57 -1.84
N GLU A 182 -23.30 -17.37 -2.09
CA GLU A 182 -23.17 -18.83 -2.32
C GLU A 182 -22.92 -19.20 -3.80
N THR A 183 -23.02 -18.23 -4.72
CA THR A 183 -22.92 -18.50 -6.17
C THR A 183 -21.48 -18.47 -6.63
N ILE A 184 -21.03 -19.57 -7.26
CA ILE A 184 -19.77 -19.62 -8.00
C ILE A 184 -19.98 -18.98 -9.37
N PHE A 185 -19.27 -17.90 -9.67
CA PHE A 185 -19.37 -17.20 -10.96
C PHE A 185 -18.20 -17.51 -11.90
N GLU A 186 -17.07 -18.01 -11.37
CA GLU A 186 -15.99 -18.58 -12.17
C GLU A 186 -15.24 -19.66 -11.40
N GLU A 187 -14.75 -20.68 -12.11
CA GLU A 187 -13.86 -21.69 -11.57
C GLU A 187 -13.02 -22.28 -12.70
N ARG A 188 -11.68 -22.19 -12.59
CA ARG A 188 -10.76 -22.66 -13.63
C ARG A 188 -9.31 -22.72 -13.14
N ASP A 189 -8.53 -23.50 -13.87
CA ASP A 189 -7.07 -23.43 -13.82
C ASP A 189 -6.57 -22.30 -14.72
N VAL A 190 -5.52 -21.60 -14.26
CA VAL A 190 -4.94 -20.45 -14.93
C VAL A 190 -3.43 -20.54 -14.93
N THR A 191 -2.83 -20.16 -16.06
CA THR A 191 -1.39 -19.97 -16.21
C THR A 191 -1.15 -18.58 -16.77
N PHE A 192 -0.44 -17.74 -16.04
CA PHE A 192 -0.19 -16.36 -16.47
C PHE A 192 1.12 -15.83 -15.92
N LEU A 193 1.53 -14.64 -16.39
CA LEU A 193 2.69 -13.93 -15.85
C LEU A 193 2.23 -12.94 -14.79
N LEU A 194 2.76 -13.05 -13.57
CA LEU A 194 2.35 -12.19 -12.47
C LEU A 194 2.62 -10.70 -12.80
N GLY A 195 1.60 -9.87 -12.64
CA GLY A 195 1.60 -8.46 -13.05
C GLY A 195 1.00 -8.22 -14.44
N GLU A 196 0.60 -9.29 -15.13
CA GLU A 196 -0.03 -9.29 -16.45
C GLU A 196 -1.30 -10.16 -16.48
N GLY A 197 -1.85 -10.51 -15.30
CA GLY A 197 -2.99 -11.41 -15.18
C GLY A 197 -4.26 -10.90 -15.86
N CYS A 198 -4.40 -9.60 -16.08
CA CYS A 198 -5.53 -9.04 -16.83
C CYS A 198 -5.65 -9.59 -18.27
N GLU A 199 -4.55 -10.06 -18.89
CA GLU A 199 -4.62 -10.72 -20.20
C GLU A 199 -5.39 -12.04 -20.14
N GLU A 200 -5.33 -12.72 -19.00
CA GLU A 200 -6.07 -13.95 -18.70
C GLU A 200 -7.34 -13.66 -17.89
N LYS A 201 -7.82 -12.41 -17.92
CA LYS A 201 -9.01 -11.93 -17.18
C LYS A 201 -8.93 -12.15 -15.67
N ILE A 202 -7.72 -12.15 -15.11
CA ILE A 202 -7.50 -12.21 -13.66
C ILE A 202 -7.65 -10.80 -13.08
N ILE A 203 -8.46 -10.69 -12.03
CA ILE A 203 -8.63 -9.42 -11.31
C ILE A 203 -7.41 -9.11 -10.43
N GLU A 204 -7.16 -7.83 -10.18
CA GLU A 204 -5.97 -7.36 -9.45
C GLU A 204 -5.85 -8.00 -8.07
N GLY A 205 -6.96 -8.15 -7.33
CA GLY A 205 -6.95 -8.75 -6.00
C GLY A 205 -6.45 -10.20 -5.97
N VAL A 206 -6.75 -10.99 -7.02
CA VAL A 206 -6.26 -12.36 -7.16
C VAL A 206 -4.75 -12.36 -7.45
N GLU A 207 -4.26 -11.45 -8.32
CA GLU A 207 -2.83 -11.31 -8.57
C GLU A 207 -2.07 -10.90 -7.29
N ILE A 208 -2.60 -9.93 -6.54
CA ILE A 208 -2.03 -9.50 -5.25
C ILE A 208 -1.93 -10.69 -4.29
N ALA A 209 -2.98 -11.51 -4.21
CA ALA A 209 -3.00 -12.69 -3.37
C ALA A 209 -1.93 -13.70 -3.77
N ILE A 210 -1.89 -14.09 -5.05
CA ILE A 210 -0.91 -15.05 -5.58
C ILE A 210 0.53 -14.59 -5.32
N GLY A 211 0.84 -13.31 -5.47
CA GLY A 211 2.15 -12.74 -5.17
C GLY A 211 2.56 -12.80 -3.69
N LYS A 212 1.65 -13.21 -2.79
CA LYS A 212 1.86 -13.39 -1.35
C LYS A 212 1.61 -14.83 -0.88
N MET A 213 1.40 -15.76 -1.82
CA MET A 213 1.20 -17.17 -1.52
C MET A 213 2.51 -17.96 -1.70
N LYS A 214 2.60 -19.08 -1.00
CA LYS A 214 3.64 -20.09 -1.19
C LYS A 214 3.16 -21.21 -2.12
N LYS A 215 4.09 -21.98 -2.67
CA LYS A 215 3.76 -23.15 -3.50
C LYS A 215 2.91 -24.14 -2.70
N GLY A 216 1.81 -24.61 -3.26
CA GLY A 216 0.85 -25.53 -2.62
C GLY A 216 -0.12 -24.85 -1.66
N GLU A 217 0.02 -23.54 -1.38
CA GLU A 217 -0.89 -22.83 -0.48
C GLU A 217 -2.30 -22.78 -1.07
N LYS A 218 -3.30 -23.07 -0.24
CA LYS A 218 -4.71 -22.80 -0.55
C LYS A 218 -5.25 -21.74 0.40
N ALA A 219 -5.91 -20.73 -0.12
CA ALA A 219 -6.43 -19.63 0.68
C ALA A 219 -7.78 -19.13 0.17
N THR A 220 -8.58 -18.60 1.08
CA THR A 220 -9.73 -17.77 0.76
C THR A 220 -9.28 -16.30 0.77
N VAL A 221 -9.60 -15.58 -0.30
CA VAL A 221 -9.22 -14.19 -0.54
C VAL A 221 -10.48 -13.35 -0.64
N PHE A 222 -10.55 -12.29 0.15
CA PHE A 222 -11.65 -11.34 0.21
C PHE A 222 -11.21 -10.08 -0.52
N ILE A 223 -11.91 -9.72 -1.60
CA ILE A 223 -11.46 -8.69 -2.54
C ILE A 223 -12.54 -7.63 -2.67
N LYS A 224 -12.28 -6.44 -2.16
CA LYS A 224 -13.17 -5.28 -2.32
C LYS A 224 -13.27 -4.87 -3.78
N ARG A 225 -14.39 -4.22 -4.13
CA ARG A 225 -14.73 -3.79 -5.49
C ARG A 225 -13.59 -3.08 -6.24
N ASP A 226 -12.82 -2.22 -5.57
CA ASP A 226 -11.73 -1.44 -6.18
C ASP A 226 -10.55 -2.30 -6.65
N TYR A 227 -10.43 -3.52 -6.11
CA TYR A 227 -9.43 -4.53 -6.49
C TYR A 227 -10.02 -5.65 -7.37
N ALA A 228 -11.29 -5.52 -7.74
CA ALA A 228 -12.00 -6.40 -8.66
C ALA A 228 -12.33 -5.64 -9.96
N TRP A 229 -13.60 -5.38 -10.25
CA TRP A 229 -14.07 -4.70 -11.46
C TRP A 229 -14.55 -3.25 -11.23
N GLY A 230 -14.45 -2.74 -10.00
CA GLY A 230 -14.90 -1.39 -9.65
C GLY A 230 -16.40 -1.19 -9.89
N SER A 231 -16.75 -0.40 -10.90
CA SER A 231 -18.13 -0.14 -11.33
C SER A 231 -18.51 -0.81 -12.66
N HIS A 232 -17.60 -1.58 -13.26
CA HIS A 232 -17.77 -2.16 -14.60
C HIS A 232 -17.59 -3.67 -14.57
N ILE A 233 -18.62 -4.38 -14.12
CA ILE A 233 -18.63 -5.84 -14.07
C ILE A 233 -18.67 -6.41 -15.50
N PRO A 234 -17.79 -7.37 -15.86
CA PRO A 234 -17.85 -8.05 -17.15
C PRO A 234 -19.22 -8.71 -17.38
N GLU A 235 -19.72 -8.67 -18.61
CA GLU A 235 -21.04 -9.22 -18.97
C GLU A 235 -21.22 -10.68 -18.55
N GLN A 236 -20.14 -11.48 -18.60
CA GLN A 236 -20.17 -12.88 -18.19
C GLN A 236 -20.42 -13.10 -16.69
N PHE A 237 -20.31 -12.06 -15.87
CA PHE A 237 -20.49 -12.10 -14.41
C PHE A 237 -21.71 -11.26 -13.97
N ASN A 238 -22.71 -11.12 -14.84
CA ASN A 238 -23.94 -10.34 -14.59
C ASN A 238 -24.78 -10.80 -13.37
N ALA A 239 -24.50 -11.99 -12.81
CA ALA A 239 -25.09 -12.45 -11.56
C ALA A 239 -24.62 -11.65 -10.34
N ILE A 240 -23.50 -10.93 -10.46
CA ILE A 240 -22.97 -10.06 -9.41
C ILE A 240 -23.70 -8.70 -9.52
N PRO A 241 -24.29 -8.19 -8.42
CA PRO A 241 -25.03 -6.94 -8.44
C PRO A 241 -24.08 -5.75 -8.66
N GLN A 242 -24.57 -4.67 -9.28
CA GLN A 242 -23.75 -3.50 -9.64
C GLN A 242 -23.17 -2.74 -8.44
N ASP A 243 -23.81 -2.86 -7.28
CA ASP A 243 -23.44 -2.28 -6.00
C ASP A 243 -22.66 -3.24 -5.10
N TYR A 244 -22.14 -4.36 -5.64
CA TYR A 244 -21.31 -5.29 -4.86
C TYR A 244 -20.15 -4.58 -4.17
N GLU A 245 -19.91 -4.94 -2.90
CA GLU A 245 -18.81 -4.39 -2.12
C GLU A 245 -17.56 -5.26 -2.19
N GLU A 246 -17.75 -6.58 -2.21
CA GLU A 246 -16.70 -7.58 -2.09
C GLU A 246 -17.05 -8.86 -2.84
N VAL A 247 -16.02 -9.49 -3.43
CA VAL A 247 -16.09 -10.86 -3.96
C VAL A 247 -15.08 -11.73 -3.23
N ILE A 248 -15.36 -13.04 -3.17
CA ILE A 248 -14.51 -14.01 -2.48
C ILE A 248 -13.91 -14.95 -3.52
N TYR A 249 -12.60 -15.18 -3.45
CA TYR A 249 -11.93 -16.19 -4.25
C TYR A 249 -11.31 -17.27 -3.38
N GLN A 250 -11.51 -18.53 -3.72
CA GLN A 250 -10.61 -19.59 -3.28
C GLN A 250 -9.49 -19.71 -4.32
N VAL A 251 -8.25 -19.64 -3.85
CA VAL A 251 -7.04 -19.67 -4.69
C VAL A 251 -6.14 -20.78 -4.19
N GLU A 252 -5.70 -21.63 -5.11
CA GLU A 252 -4.64 -22.62 -4.88
C GLU A 252 -3.46 -22.30 -5.80
N LEU A 253 -2.31 -21.95 -5.21
CA LEU A 253 -1.08 -21.72 -5.96
C LEU A 253 -0.37 -23.06 -6.18
N LYS A 254 -0.63 -23.72 -7.32
CA LYS A 254 -0.07 -25.05 -7.62
C LYS A 254 1.45 -24.99 -7.77
N SER A 255 1.94 -24.06 -8.58
CA SER A 255 3.37 -23.87 -8.82
C SER A 255 3.65 -22.48 -9.38
N PHE A 256 4.93 -22.09 -9.34
CA PHE A 256 5.42 -20.91 -10.03
C PHE A 256 6.89 -21.07 -10.37
N GLU A 257 7.32 -20.38 -11.41
CA GLU A 257 8.72 -20.17 -11.77
C GLU A 257 9.04 -18.69 -11.54
N LYS A 258 9.99 -18.43 -10.63
CA LYS A 258 10.37 -17.04 -10.33
C LYS A 258 11.06 -16.40 -11.52
N MET A 259 10.71 -15.16 -11.78
CA MET A 259 11.55 -14.31 -12.61
C MET A 259 12.87 -14.09 -11.86
N LYS A 260 14.00 -14.33 -12.52
CA LYS A 260 15.31 -13.98 -11.97
C LYS A 260 15.35 -12.49 -11.63
N GLU A 261 15.99 -12.14 -10.52
CA GLU A 261 16.32 -10.76 -10.21
C GLU A 261 17.55 -10.30 -10.99
N ASN A 262 17.76 -8.98 -11.03
CA ASN A 262 18.78 -8.38 -11.89
C ASN A 262 20.19 -8.93 -11.62
N TRP A 263 20.53 -9.17 -10.34
CA TRP A 263 21.84 -9.68 -9.92
C TRP A 263 22.01 -11.19 -10.18
N GLU A 264 20.93 -11.92 -10.47
CA GLU A 264 20.97 -13.35 -10.81
C GLU A 264 21.16 -13.58 -12.32
N MET A 265 21.12 -12.51 -13.12
CA MET A 265 21.29 -12.53 -14.56
C MET A 265 22.65 -11.96 -14.95
N ASP A 266 23.32 -12.58 -15.91
CA ASP A 266 24.49 -11.97 -16.55
C ASP A 266 24.10 -10.85 -17.54
N ALA A 267 25.08 -10.10 -18.05
CA ALA A 267 24.84 -8.99 -18.97
C ALA A 267 24.09 -9.40 -20.26
N ASN A 268 24.35 -10.61 -20.78
CA ASN A 268 23.72 -11.10 -22.00
C ASN A 268 22.26 -11.50 -21.73
N GLU A 269 22.00 -12.20 -20.63
CA GLU A 269 20.65 -12.53 -20.18
C GLU A 269 19.82 -11.25 -19.96
N ARG A 270 20.39 -10.22 -19.32
CA ARG A 270 19.72 -8.92 -19.10
C ARG A 270 19.38 -8.22 -20.41
N LEU A 271 20.28 -8.25 -21.40
CA LEU A 271 20.03 -7.70 -22.74
C LEU A 271 18.90 -8.44 -23.46
N GLU A 272 18.90 -9.77 -23.41
CA GLU A 272 17.86 -10.59 -24.01
C GLU A 272 16.49 -10.29 -23.38
N GLN A 273 16.42 -10.22 -22.04
CA GLN A 273 15.18 -9.87 -21.33
C GLN A 273 14.70 -8.45 -21.65
N ALA A 274 15.62 -7.49 -21.81
CA ALA A 274 15.27 -6.13 -22.23
C ALA A 274 14.68 -6.11 -23.66
N GLU A 275 15.22 -6.91 -24.59
CA GLU A 275 14.71 -7.02 -25.96
C GLU A 275 13.31 -7.67 -25.99
N ILE A 276 13.10 -8.75 -25.23
CA ILE A 276 11.78 -9.39 -25.05
C ILE A 276 10.78 -8.38 -24.51
N ALA A 277 11.13 -7.65 -23.45
CA ALA A 277 10.28 -6.63 -22.86
C ALA A 277 9.95 -5.50 -23.85
N LYS A 278 10.92 -5.04 -24.64
CA LYS A 278 10.69 -4.03 -25.69
C LYS A 278 9.67 -4.49 -26.72
N ASN A 279 9.80 -5.72 -27.21
CA ASN A 279 8.90 -6.28 -28.23
C ASN A 279 7.49 -6.49 -27.67
N LYS A 280 7.38 -7.04 -26.46
CA LYS A 280 6.11 -7.24 -25.77
C LYS A 280 5.41 -5.91 -25.46
N GLY A 281 6.15 -4.93 -24.95
CA GLY A 281 5.63 -3.58 -24.69
C GLY A 281 5.11 -2.91 -25.96
N THR A 282 5.81 -3.08 -27.08
CA THR A 282 5.40 -2.56 -28.39
C THR A 282 4.11 -3.21 -28.88
N ASN A 283 3.94 -4.51 -28.67
CA ASN A 283 2.69 -5.21 -28.98
C ASN A 283 1.52 -4.66 -28.14
N TYR A 284 1.70 -4.52 -26.83
CA TYR A 284 0.67 -3.92 -25.96
C TYR A 284 0.32 -2.49 -26.34
N PHE A 285 1.33 -1.69 -26.67
CA PHE A 285 1.13 -0.31 -27.09
C PHE A 285 0.28 -0.22 -28.36
N LYS A 286 0.54 -1.09 -29.36
CA LYS A 286 -0.25 -1.16 -30.60
C LYS A 286 -1.72 -1.53 -30.34
N GLN A 287 -1.99 -2.32 -29.31
CA GLN A 287 -3.34 -2.69 -28.89
C GLN A 287 -4.02 -1.63 -28.00
N GLY A 288 -3.38 -0.48 -27.75
CA GLY A 288 -3.91 0.55 -26.85
C GLY A 288 -3.75 0.22 -25.36
N LYS A 289 -3.10 -0.90 -25.00
CA LYS A 289 -2.87 -1.34 -23.61
C LYS A 289 -1.67 -0.61 -23.01
N TYR A 290 -1.77 0.71 -22.88
CA TYR A 290 -0.64 1.58 -22.51
C TYR A 290 -0.05 1.27 -21.13
N ALA A 291 -0.87 0.86 -20.16
CA ALA A 291 -0.39 0.51 -18.82
C ALA A 291 0.48 -0.77 -18.82
N LEU A 292 0.11 -1.78 -19.61
CA LEU A 292 0.93 -2.98 -19.80
C LEU A 292 2.20 -2.67 -20.59
N GLY A 293 2.09 -1.87 -21.65
CA GLY A 293 3.26 -1.37 -22.37
C GLY A 293 4.26 -0.67 -21.45
N LEU A 294 3.76 0.24 -20.60
CA LEU A 294 4.56 0.93 -19.59
C LEU A 294 5.27 -0.05 -18.64
N LYS A 295 4.60 -1.10 -18.15
CA LYS A 295 5.22 -2.12 -17.29
C LYS A 295 6.40 -2.80 -18.01
N GLN A 296 6.24 -3.18 -19.28
CA GLN A 296 7.33 -3.80 -20.04
C GLN A 296 8.49 -2.84 -20.28
N TYR A 297 8.22 -1.59 -20.67
CA TYR A 297 9.30 -0.63 -20.90
C TYR A 297 10.07 -0.26 -19.62
N LYS A 298 9.42 -0.34 -18.44
CA LYS A 298 10.13 -0.21 -17.15
C LYS A 298 11.10 -1.37 -16.89
N ARG A 299 10.78 -2.58 -17.34
CA ARG A 299 11.69 -3.74 -17.24
C ARG A 299 12.98 -3.52 -18.03
N ILE A 300 12.91 -2.84 -19.19
CA ILE A 300 14.12 -2.45 -19.94
C ILE A 300 15.06 -1.65 -19.05
N VAL A 301 14.56 -0.58 -18.43
CA VAL A 301 15.39 0.28 -17.55
C VAL A 301 15.88 -0.50 -16.32
N LYS A 302 15.06 -1.42 -15.77
CA LYS A 302 15.48 -2.29 -14.66
C LYS A 302 16.70 -3.15 -15.03
N TYR A 303 16.71 -3.73 -16.23
CA TYR A 303 17.74 -4.70 -16.61
C TYR A 303 19.02 -4.05 -17.15
N ILE A 304 18.88 -2.97 -17.93
CA ILE A 304 20.01 -2.40 -18.69
C ILE A 304 20.19 -0.89 -18.47
N GLY A 305 19.45 -0.30 -17.53
CA GLY A 305 19.57 1.11 -17.14
C GLY A 305 20.43 1.31 -15.89
N PRO A 306 20.85 2.57 -15.59
CA PRO A 306 21.71 2.88 -14.46
C PRO A 306 21.17 2.39 -13.09
N PRO A 307 22.05 2.06 -12.12
CA PRO A 307 23.51 2.23 -12.16
C PRO A 307 24.31 1.04 -12.74
N ASP A 308 23.70 -0.14 -12.88
CA ASP A 308 24.39 -1.41 -13.20
C ASP A 308 24.69 -1.57 -14.70
N ASN A 309 25.63 -0.74 -15.17
CA ASN A 309 25.85 -0.45 -16.58
C ASN A 309 27.24 -0.84 -17.12
N GLY A 310 28.17 -1.22 -16.23
CA GLY A 310 29.60 -1.33 -16.54
C GLY A 310 30.05 -2.69 -17.06
N ASP A 311 29.19 -3.71 -16.99
CA ASP A 311 29.52 -5.09 -17.35
C ASP A 311 29.02 -5.51 -18.74
N PHE A 312 28.37 -4.61 -19.48
CA PHE A 312 27.93 -4.87 -20.86
C PHE A 312 29.10 -4.71 -21.84
N GLU A 313 29.45 -5.78 -22.55
CA GLU A 313 30.42 -5.72 -23.65
C GLU A 313 29.83 -4.97 -24.87
N ASP A 314 28.61 -5.31 -25.28
CA ASP A 314 27.89 -4.65 -26.38
C ASP A 314 27.11 -3.41 -25.90
N THR A 315 27.86 -2.37 -25.52
CA THR A 315 27.31 -1.08 -25.07
C THR A 315 26.45 -0.40 -26.15
N ALA A 316 26.79 -0.57 -27.43
CA ALA A 316 26.07 0.06 -28.53
C ALA A 316 24.65 -0.50 -28.69
N ASN A 317 24.51 -1.83 -28.68
CA ASN A 317 23.19 -2.47 -28.71
C ASN A 317 22.41 -2.16 -27.44
N ARG A 318 23.07 -2.20 -26.27
CA ARG A 318 22.46 -1.85 -24.99
C ARG A 318 21.86 -0.45 -25.02
N ASP A 319 22.64 0.55 -25.43
CA ASP A 319 22.23 1.95 -25.45
C ASP A 319 21.11 2.18 -26.49
N LYS A 320 21.13 1.46 -27.61
CA LYS A 320 20.03 1.48 -28.58
C LYS A 320 18.71 0.97 -27.98
N ILE A 321 18.75 -0.14 -27.24
CA ILE A 321 17.56 -0.70 -26.57
C ILE A 321 17.10 0.23 -25.44
N LEU A 322 18.03 0.77 -24.66
CA LEU A 322 17.72 1.67 -23.55
C LEU A 322 17.10 2.99 -24.04
N LEU A 323 17.65 3.61 -25.07
CA LEU A 323 17.08 4.80 -25.72
C LEU A 323 15.66 4.51 -26.22
N ALA A 324 15.44 3.38 -26.88
CA ALA A 324 14.10 2.96 -27.28
C ALA A 324 13.16 2.78 -26.08
N GLY A 325 13.66 2.26 -24.96
CA GLY A 325 12.96 2.16 -23.68
C GLY A 325 12.49 3.51 -23.17
N TYR A 326 13.37 4.51 -23.04
CA TYR A 326 13.01 5.86 -22.59
C TYR A 326 12.03 6.56 -23.53
N LEU A 327 12.23 6.42 -24.84
CA LEU A 327 11.29 6.93 -25.83
C LEU A 327 9.91 6.30 -25.65
N ASN A 328 9.82 4.98 -25.50
CA ASN A 328 8.54 4.32 -25.36
C ASN A 328 7.88 4.57 -24.00
N LEU A 329 8.66 4.73 -22.92
CA LEU A 329 8.18 5.19 -21.62
C LEU A 329 7.56 6.58 -21.72
N SER A 330 8.25 7.56 -22.30
CA SER A 330 7.72 8.92 -22.44
C SER A 330 6.41 8.95 -23.22
N LEU A 331 6.30 8.20 -24.31
CA LEU A 331 5.06 8.07 -25.07
C LEU A 331 3.94 7.42 -24.25
N SER A 332 4.25 6.36 -23.49
CA SER A 332 3.28 5.65 -22.66
C SER A 332 2.75 6.55 -21.54
N TYR A 333 3.62 7.34 -20.91
CA TYR A 333 3.22 8.32 -19.90
C TYR A 333 2.35 9.44 -20.46
N LEU A 334 2.65 9.96 -21.67
CA LEU A 334 1.76 10.91 -22.35
C LEU A 334 0.36 10.34 -22.59
N LYS A 335 0.27 9.08 -23.04
CA LYS A 335 -1.02 8.39 -23.26
C LYS A 335 -1.79 8.14 -21.96
N LEU A 336 -1.09 8.03 -20.84
CA LEU A 336 -1.67 7.86 -19.51
C LEU A 336 -1.87 9.19 -18.76
N ASN A 337 -1.73 10.34 -19.44
CA ASN A 337 -1.85 11.68 -18.87
C ASN A 337 -0.93 11.93 -17.66
N LYS A 338 0.32 11.47 -17.75
CA LYS A 338 1.37 11.63 -16.74
C LYS A 338 2.54 12.46 -17.30
N PRO A 339 2.36 13.77 -17.50
CA PRO A 339 3.30 14.58 -18.25
C PRO A 339 4.65 14.77 -17.55
N LEU A 340 4.69 14.81 -16.22
CA LEU A 340 5.95 14.96 -15.47
C LEU A 340 6.88 13.75 -15.66
N GLU A 341 6.33 12.55 -15.62
CA GLU A 341 7.06 11.32 -15.90
C GLU A 341 7.47 11.22 -17.37
N ALA A 342 6.66 11.74 -18.30
CA ALA A 342 7.05 11.84 -19.69
C ALA A 342 8.27 12.77 -19.88
N ILE A 343 8.28 13.95 -19.26
CA ILE A 343 9.42 14.89 -19.28
C ILE A 343 10.69 14.21 -18.77
N LYS A 344 10.60 13.52 -17.62
CA LYS A 344 11.75 12.81 -17.03
C LYS A 344 12.36 11.82 -18.01
N ASN A 345 11.54 11.00 -18.68
CA ASN A 345 12.03 10.01 -19.64
C ASN A 345 12.54 10.63 -20.95
N CYS A 346 11.95 11.75 -21.40
CA CYS A 346 12.52 12.49 -22.52
C CYS A 346 13.90 13.08 -22.19
N ASN A 347 14.10 13.59 -20.97
CA ASN A 347 15.41 14.07 -20.54
C ASN A 347 16.45 12.95 -20.57
N LEU A 348 16.13 11.77 -20.02
CA LEU A 348 17.02 10.60 -20.08
C LEU A 348 17.32 10.17 -21.52
N ALA A 349 16.35 10.24 -22.43
CA ALA A 349 16.59 9.99 -23.85
C ALA A 349 17.51 11.04 -24.50
N LEU A 350 17.36 12.32 -24.13
CA LEU A 350 18.16 13.43 -24.66
C LEU A 350 19.57 13.49 -24.07
N ASP A 351 19.77 12.98 -22.85
CA ASP A 351 21.10 12.79 -22.28
C ASP A 351 21.91 11.77 -23.10
N MET A 352 21.24 10.78 -23.71
CA MET A 352 21.85 9.80 -24.62
C MET A 352 21.97 10.32 -26.06
N ASP A 353 20.92 10.99 -26.57
CA ASP A 353 20.85 11.54 -27.91
C ASP A 353 20.22 12.94 -27.88
N LYS A 354 21.07 13.96 -27.78
CA LYS A 354 20.67 15.37 -27.62
C LYS A 354 19.80 15.91 -28.76
N GLN A 355 19.86 15.28 -29.94
CA GLN A 355 19.13 15.69 -31.14
C GLN A 355 17.98 14.73 -31.46
N ASN A 356 17.54 13.91 -30.50
CA ASN A 356 16.46 12.97 -30.76
C ASN A 356 15.13 13.70 -31.00
N GLU A 357 14.69 13.75 -32.26
CA GLU A 357 13.46 14.43 -32.68
C GLU A 357 12.23 13.97 -31.89
N LYS A 358 12.11 12.66 -31.63
CA LYS A 358 10.97 12.08 -30.89
C LYS A 358 10.96 12.51 -29.43
N ALA A 359 12.12 12.56 -28.77
CA ALA A 359 12.21 12.98 -27.38
C ALA A 359 11.87 14.47 -27.22
N LEU A 360 12.44 15.34 -28.08
CA LEU A 360 12.12 16.77 -28.10
C LEU A 360 10.63 17.00 -28.32
N PHE A 361 10.05 16.36 -29.36
CA PHE A 361 8.64 16.52 -29.69
C PHE A 361 7.72 16.08 -28.54
N ARG A 362 8.01 14.93 -27.91
CA ARG A 362 7.22 14.41 -26.78
C ARG A 362 7.40 15.25 -25.52
N ARG A 363 8.59 15.78 -25.29
CA ARG A 363 8.86 16.68 -24.14
C ARG A 363 8.12 17.99 -24.31
N ALA A 364 8.07 18.54 -25.53
CA ALA A 364 7.24 19.70 -25.85
C ALA A 364 5.75 19.46 -25.51
N GLN A 365 5.19 18.34 -25.97
CA GLN A 365 3.81 17.96 -25.62
C GLN A 365 3.58 17.87 -24.10
N ALA A 366 4.55 17.29 -23.38
CA ALA A 366 4.46 17.16 -21.94
C ALA A 366 4.57 18.51 -21.21
N TYR A 367 5.47 19.40 -21.65
CA TYR A 367 5.58 20.77 -21.14
C TYR A 367 4.30 21.57 -21.37
N PHE A 368 3.70 21.44 -22.56
CA PHE A 368 2.41 22.07 -22.87
C PHE A 368 1.34 21.62 -21.87
N ASN A 369 1.25 20.32 -21.56
CA ASN A 369 0.28 19.78 -20.62
C ASN A 369 0.47 20.29 -19.17
N VAL A 370 1.70 20.64 -18.79
CA VAL A 370 1.99 21.25 -17.47
C VAL A 370 2.04 22.79 -17.53
N LYS A 371 1.58 23.39 -18.64
CA LYS A 371 1.53 24.85 -18.87
C LYS A 371 2.88 25.56 -18.86
N GLU A 372 3.95 24.83 -19.17
CA GLU A 372 5.29 25.37 -19.37
C GLU A 372 5.47 25.75 -20.84
N PHE A 373 4.70 26.73 -21.30
CA PHE A 373 4.55 27.03 -22.73
C PHE A 373 5.84 27.52 -23.39
N ASP A 374 6.68 28.27 -22.69
CA ASP A 374 7.99 28.71 -23.20
C ASP A 374 8.92 27.52 -23.46
N LYS A 375 9.00 26.57 -22.50
CA LYS A 375 9.80 25.36 -22.64
C LYS A 375 9.27 24.46 -23.77
N SER A 376 7.94 24.35 -23.85
CA SER A 376 7.26 23.62 -24.93
C SER A 376 7.58 24.21 -26.30
N MET A 377 7.49 25.53 -26.45
CA MET A 377 7.78 26.24 -27.69
C MET A 377 9.24 26.03 -28.11
N ASN A 378 10.18 26.17 -27.17
CA ASN A 378 11.61 25.96 -27.42
C ASN A 378 11.92 24.52 -27.89
N ASP A 379 11.27 23.50 -27.34
CA ASP A 379 11.46 22.12 -27.80
C ASP A 379 10.85 21.89 -29.20
N TYR A 380 9.69 22.48 -29.52
CA TYR A 380 9.14 22.42 -30.88
C TYR A 380 10.02 23.15 -31.90
N GLU A 381 10.61 24.28 -31.53
CA GLU A 381 11.54 25.00 -32.39
C GLU A 381 12.81 24.19 -32.67
N GLN A 382 13.34 23.48 -31.67
CA GLN A 382 14.45 22.53 -31.88
C GLN A 382 14.04 21.38 -32.82
N VAL A 383 12.82 20.85 -32.70
CA VAL A 383 12.31 19.86 -33.69
C VAL A 383 12.30 20.45 -35.10
N LEU A 384 11.88 21.71 -35.27
CA LEU A 384 11.86 22.38 -36.58
C LEU A 384 13.24 22.72 -37.12
N GLN A 385 14.26 22.83 -36.27
CA GLN A 385 15.65 22.94 -36.69
C GLN A 385 16.15 21.62 -37.31
N LEU A 386 15.68 20.47 -36.80
CA LEU A 386 16.01 19.14 -37.31
C LEU A 386 15.17 18.78 -38.55
N ASP A 387 13.85 18.99 -38.50
CA ASP A 387 12.92 18.79 -39.60
C ASP A 387 12.01 20.01 -39.78
N LYS A 388 12.38 20.87 -40.73
CA LYS A 388 11.62 22.08 -41.10
C LYS A 388 10.22 21.78 -41.64
N ASN A 389 9.92 20.54 -42.04
CA ASN A 389 8.65 20.14 -42.61
C ASN A 389 7.71 19.47 -41.61
N ASN A 390 8.13 19.30 -40.35
CA ASN A 390 7.30 18.72 -39.30
C ASN A 390 6.08 19.61 -39.00
N LYS A 391 4.93 19.27 -39.62
CA LYS A 391 3.68 20.03 -39.50
C LYS A 391 3.16 20.08 -38.06
N ALA A 392 3.34 19.00 -37.31
CA ALA A 392 2.86 18.91 -35.94
C ALA A 392 3.64 19.85 -35.02
N ALA A 393 4.96 19.98 -35.22
CA ALA A 393 5.78 20.92 -34.45
C ALA A 393 5.44 22.38 -34.79
N LYS A 394 5.19 22.71 -36.07
CA LYS A 394 4.70 24.06 -36.47
C LYS A 394 3.40 24.42 -35.75
N ASN A 395 2.44 23.50 -35.72
CA ASN A 395 1.18 23.70 -35.01
C ASN A 395 1.41 23.83 -33.50
N GLY A 396 2.31 23.03 -32.93
CA GLY A 396 2.73 23.14 -31.52
C GLY A 396 3.22 24.53 -31.14
N VAL A 397 4.09 25.14 -31.96
CA VAL A 397 4.57 26.52 -31.76
C VAL A 397 3.40 27.53 -31.77
N ILE A 398 2.48 27.40 -32.73
CA ILE A 398 1.31 28.28 -32.84
C ILE A 398 0.44 28.17 -31.58
N LEU A 399 0.18 26.95 -31.11
CA LEU A 399 -0.59 26.72 -29.88
C LEU A 399 0.09 27.33 -28.66
N CYS A 400 1.41 27.15 -28.50
CA CYS A 400 2.15 27.75 -27.39
C CYS A 400 2.06 29.29 -27.41
N LYS A 401 2.21 29.92 -28.59
CA LYS A 401 2.10 31.37 -28.75
C LYS A 401 0.73 31.90 -28.37
N ASN A 402 -0.32 31.17 -28.74
CA ASN A 402 -1.69 31.55 -28.40
C ASN A 402 -1.93 31.45 -26.88
N GLU A 403 -1.46 30.38 -26.23
CA GLU A 403 -1.60 30.23 -24.77
C GLU A 403 -0.81 31.30 -24.00
N LEU A 404 0.44 31.59 -24.39
CA LEU A 404 1.23 32.68 -23.80
C LEU A 404 0.54 34.04 -23.92
N LYS A 405 -0.05 34.32 -25.09
CA LYS A 405 -0.84 35.54 -25.29
C LYS A 405 -2.06 35.57 -24.37
N ASN A 406 -2.77 34.45 -24.23
CA ASN A 406 -3.93 34.33 -23.34
C ASN A 406 -3.55 34.52 -21.86
N GLU A 407 -2.40 34.01 -21.43
CA GLU A 407 -1.88 34.22 -20.06
C GLU A 407 -1.57 35.70 -19.81
N LEU A 408 -0.86 36.35 -20.74
CA LEU A 408 -0.56 37.77 -20.64
C LEU A 408 -1.83 38.64 -20.59
N GLU A 409 -2.86 38.29 -21.37
CA GLU A 409 -4.15 38.98 -21.34
C GLU A 409 -4.89 38.79 -20.00
N LYS A 410 -4.86 37.58 -19.44
CA LYS A 410 -5.41 37.29 -18.11
C LYS A 410 -4.68 38.05 -17.01
N GLU A 411 -3.35 38.05 -17.03
CA GLU A 411 -2.53 38.81 -16.08
C GLU A 411 -2.83 40.30 -16.17
N LYS A 412 -2.84 40.89 -17.36
CA LYS A 412 -3.20 42.31 -17.56
C LYS A 412 -4.56 42.63 -16.98
N LYS A 413 -5.56 41.76 -17.20
CA LYS A 413 -6.90 41.92 -16.63
C LYS A 413 -6.89 41.81 -15.10
N MET A 414 -6.15 40.85 -14.55
CA MET A 414 -5.99 40.67 -13.11
C MET A 414 -5.34 41.91 -12.48
N TYR A 415 -4.22 42.41 -13.02
CA TYR A 415 -3.56 43.62 -12.54
C TYR A 415 -4.48 44.83 -12.64
N LYS A 416 -5.17 45.03 -13.78
CA LYS A 416 -6.14 46.13 -13.93
C LYS A 416 -7.21 46.10 -12.83
N ASN A 417 -7.78 44.93 -12.56
CA ASN A 417 -8.77 44.77 -11.50
C ASN A 417 -8.19 45.03 -10.10
N MET A 418 -6.97 44.56 -9.83
CA MET A 418 -6.29 44.85 -8.56
C MET A 418 -6.02 46.34 -8.38
N PHE A 419 -5.55 47.04 -9.43
CA PHE A 419 -5.34 48.49 -9.41
C PHE A 419 -6.63 49.26 -9.14
N SER A 420 -7.74 48.92 -9.82
CA SER A 420 -9.05 49.53 -9.54
C SER A 420 -9.49 49.31 -8.09
N MET A 421 -9.33 48.09 -7.57
CA MET A 421 -9.67 47.78 -6.18
C MET A 421 -8.82 48.55 -5.16
N PHE A 422 -7.53 48.75 -5.43
CA PHE A 422 -6.67 49.56 -4.55
C PHE A 422 -7.04 51.05 -4.62
N ALA A 423 -7.31 51.58 -5.80
CA ALA A 423 -7.77 52.95 -5.96
C ALA A 423 -9.09 53.21 -5.22
N GLU A 424 -10.07 52.30 -5.35
CA GLU A 424 -11.35 52.39 -4.62
C GLU A 424 -11.15 52.39 -3.10
N LYS A 425 -10.23 51.56 -2.58
CA LYS A 425 -9.90 51.51 -1.14
C LYS A 425 -9.20 52.79 -0.66
N ASP A 426 -8.32 53.37 -1.47
CA ASP A 426 -7.64 54.62 -1.15
C ASP A 426 -8.65 55.78 -1.13
N GLU A 427 -9.55 55.86 -2.11
CA GLU A 427 -10.66 56.83 -2.12
C GLU A 427 -11.60 56.66 -0.92
N GLU A 428 -11.89 55.42 -0.52
CA GLU A 428 -12.71 55.14 0.66
C GLU A 428 -12.00 55.57 1.95
N ARG A 429 -10.68 55.36 2.05
CA ARG A 429 -9.86 55.82 3.17
C ARG A 429 -9.82 57.35 3.25
N GLU A 430 -9.63 58.03 2.13
CA GLU A 430 -9.64 59.50 2.07
C GLU A 430 -11.00 60.07 2.46
N ARG A 431 -12.10 59.48 1.95
CA ARG A 431 -13.46 59.85 2.36
C ARG A 431 -13.66 59.70 3.87
N ARG A 432 -13.20 58.61 4.48
CA ARG A 432 -13.28 58.41 5.94
C ARG A 432 -12.45 59.44 6.72
N LEU A 433 -11.25 59.78 6.23
CA LEU A 433 -10.39 60.79 6.86
C LEU A 433 -11.00 62.19 6.80
N ASN A 434 -11.59 62.56 5.66
CA ASN A 434 -12.25 63.86 5.50
C ASN A 434 -13.54 63.94 6.33
N ALA A 435 -14.38 62.91 6.32
CA ALA A 435 -15.57 62.86 7.17
C ALA A 435 -15.22 63.03 8.66
N ASN A 436 -14.14 62.39 9.14
CA ASN A 436 -13.68 62.59 10.52
C ASN A 436 -13.23 64.03 10.79
N LYS A 437 -12.56 64.70 9.84
CA LYS A 437 -12.15 66.11 10.00
C LYS A 437 -13.36 67.04 10.07
N ASP A 438 -14.37 66.81 9.25
CA ASP A 438 -15.60 67.62 9.24
C ASP A 438 -16.33 67.50 10.58
N VAL A 439 -16.45 66.28 11.13
CA VAL A 439 -17.00 66.06 12.49
C VAL A 439 -16.20 66.81 13.57
N TRP A 440 -14.86 66.78 13.51
CA TRP A 440 -14.03 67.53 14.46
C TRP A 440 -14.15 69.05 14.31
N ASN A 441 -14.42 69.55 13.11
CA ASN A 441 -14.62 70.98 12.86
C ASN A 441 -16.02 71.42 13.34
N GLU A 442 -17.06 70.63 13.10
CA GLU A 442 -18.41 70.88 13.64
C GLU A 442 -18.41 70.90 15.17
N LEU A 443 -17.76 69.93 15.82
CA LEU A 443 -17.61 69.92 17.28
C LEU A 443 -16.85 71.14 17.80
N LYS A 444 -15.84 71.63 17.07
CA LYS A 444 -15.12 72.86 17.45
C LYS A 444 -15.99 74.10 17.30
N ASP A 445 -16.81 74.16 16.25
CA ASP A 445 -17.73 75.29 16.02
C ASP A 445 -18.89 75.28 17.02
N GLU A 446 -19.41 74.11 17.41
CA GLU A 446 -20.40 73.98 18.49
C GLU A 446 -19.81 74.41 19.84
N ASN A 447 -18.62 73.90 20.21
CA ASN A 447 -17.94 74.35 21.44
C ASN A 447 -17.65 75.86 21.43
N LYS A 448 -17.38 76.44 20.25
CA LYS A 448 -17.16 77.88 20.10
C LYS A 448 -18.45 78.69 20.21
N ARG A 449 -19.58 78.14 19.73
CA ARG A 449 -20.92 78.73 19.93
C ARG A 449 -21.35 78.64 21.38
N GLU A 450 -21.21 77.48 22.03
CA GLU A 450 -21.48 77.33 23.47
C GLU A 450 -20.63 78.27 24.31
N PHE A 451 -19.35 78.47 23.95
CA PHE A 451 -18.50 79.44 24.64
C PHE A 451 -18.95 80.88 24.41
N GLN A 452 -19.41 81.24 23.21
CA GLN A 452 -19.95 82.57 22.93
C GLN A 452 -21.28 82.83 23.64
N GLU A 453 -22.18 81.86 23.68
CA GLU A 453 -23.46 81.94 24.41
C GLU A 453 -23.24 82.07 25.92
N ASN A 454 -22.28 81.33 26.50
CA ASN A 454 -21.95 81.43 27.92
C ASN A 454 -21.21 82.72 28.33
N VAL A 455 -20.61 83.44 27.38
CA VAL A 455 -19.93 84.74 27.63
C VAL A 455 -20.89 85.93 27.42
N THR A 456 -22.06 85.70 26.81
CA THR A 456 -23.09 86.72 26.55
C THR A 456 -24.32 86.62 27.45
N ALA A 457 -24.40 85.59 28.29
CA ALA A 457 -25.32 85.46 29.42
C ALA A 457 -24.65 86.00 30.70
#